data_AF-A0A8S9MY09-F1
#
_entry.id   AF-A0A8S9MY09-F1
#
_cell.length_a   1.000
_cell.length_b   1.000
_cell.length_c   1.000
_cell.angle_alpha   90.00
_cell.angle_beta   90.00
_cell.angle_gamma   90.00
#
_symmetry.space_group_name_H-M   'P 1'
#
loop_
_entity.id
_entity.type
_entity.pdbx_description
1 polymer ?
#
loop_
_entity_poly.entity_id
_entity_poly.type
_entity_poly.pdbx_seq_one_letter_code
_entity_poly.pdbx_strand_id
1 'polypeptide(L)'
;MASHLDHELLSYLQVELVYTAQHFYCPPPLMIRMSVLNTISCSRCYIETAGSTLTRQKSLKEQYLFHCHCARCSNIGKPHDIEESAILEGYRCANEKCSGFLLRDPDEKGFVCQKCMLLRSKEEVKKLAGNVKTVIAKAPASPSAENKQDAIALYKTLEKRQEKLYHSFSITLMRTREKLLKMLMEVESWREALSYCKLIVLVYQRVYPATHPLIGLQFYTQGKLEWLLGQTEEAVGSLIKAYDILRISHGTSTPFMKDLSAKLDEARAEASYKLLALEDGN
;
A
#
# COMPACT_ATOMS: atom_id res chain seq x y z
N MET A 1 15.08 22.15 9.85
CA MET A 1 13.90 21.51 9.23
C MET A 1 14.09 20.01 9.05
N ALA A 2 15.18 19.52 8.45
CA ALA A 2 15.46 18.08 8.29
C ALA A 2 15.34 17.28 9.61
N SER A 3 16.09 17.65 10.65
CA SER A 3 16.14 16.91 11.94
C SER A 3 14.80 16.76 12.68
N HIS A 4 13.83 17.65 12.46
CA HIS A 4 12.51 17.61 13.11
C HIS A 4 11.48 16.84 12.25
N LEU A 5 11.68 16.80 10.93
CA LEU A 5 10.93 15.95 9.99
C LEU A 5 11.30 14.47 10.18
N ASP A 6 12.56 14.19 10.54
CA ASP A 6 13.12 12.84 10.71
C ASP A 6 12.44 12.05 11.84
N HIS A 7 12.26 12.67 13.02
CA HIS A 7 11.67 12.00 14.18
C HIS A 7 10.15 11.82 14.08
N GLU A 8 9.47 12.69 13.32
CA GLU A 8 8.04 12.57 13.02
C GLU A 8 7.76 11.49 11.97
N LEU A 9 8.50 11.45 10.86
CA LEU A 9 8.27 10.44 9.81
C LEU A 9 8.49 9.01 10.33
N LEU A 10 9.48 8.82 11.21
CA LEU A 10 9.74 7.53 11.86
C LEU A 10 8.65 7.15 12.88
N SER A 11 8.06 8.11 13.60
CA SER A 11 6.91 7.84 14.48
C SER A 11 5.63 7.56 13.68
N TYR A 12 5.46 8.12 12.48
CA TYR A 12 4.34 7.80 11.59
C TYR A 12 4.44 6.42 10.94
N LEU A 13 5.64 5.93 10.63
CA LEU A 13 5.85 4.52 10.27
C LEU A 13 5.46 3.57 11.42
N GLN A 14 5.59 4.02 12.68
CA GLN A 14 5.03 3.30 13.83
C GLN A 14 3.50 3.41 13.88
N VAL A 15 2.89 4.53 13.46
CA VAL A 15 1.42 4.68 13.34
C VAL A 15 0.84 3.78 12.23
N GLU A 16 1.51 3.64 11.08
CA GLU A 16 1.14 2.63 10.06
C GLU A 16 1.26 1.20 10.61
N LEU A 17 2.30 0.92 11.41
CA LEU A 17 2.42 -0.34 12.16
C LEU A 17 1.30 -0.53 13.18
N VAL A 18 0.82 0.54 13.82
CA VAL A 18 -0.32 0.50 14.73
C VAL A 18 -1.63 0.29 13.95
N TYR A 19 -1.82 0.90 12.79
CA TYR A 19 -3.01 0.64 11.95
C TYR A 19 -3.02 -0.77 11.32
N THR A 20 -1.83 -1.33 11.04
CA THR A 20 -1.70 -2.70 10.54
C THR A 20 -1.73 -3.74 11.68
N ALA A 21 -1.35 -3.37 12.92
CA ALA A 21 -1.40 -4.25 14.10
C ALA A 21 -2.69 -4.10 14.93
N GLN A 22 -3.38 -2.96 14.87
CA GLN A 22 -4.68 -2.72 15.51
C GLN A 22 -5.75 -2.66 14.42
N HIS A 23 -6.59 -3.70 14.39
CA HIS A 23 -7.78 -3.86 13.55
C HIS A 23 -8.90 -2.82 13.82
N PHE A 24 -8.54 -1.54 14.00
CA PHE A 24 -9.45 -0.48 14.40
C PHE A 24 -9.68 0.50 13.26
N TYR A 25 -10.47 0.08 12.28
CA TYR A 25 -11.31 1.03 11.58
C TYR A 25 -12.54 1.34 12.42
N CYS A 26 -12.52 2.53 13.00
CA CYS A 26 -13.70 3.25 13.46
C CYS A 26 -13.43 4.72 13.09
N PRO A 27 -14.20 5.37 12.20
CA PRO A 27 -14.28 6.82 12.29
C PRO A 27 -14.74 7.18 13.73
N PRO A 28 -14.27 8.29 14.33
CA PRO A 28 -14.66 8.71 15.68
C PRO A 28 -16.18 8.72 15.79
N PRO A 29 -16.73 8.52 17.01
CA PRO A 29 -18.13 8.23 17.23
C PRO A 29 -18.99 9.18 16.39
N LEU A 30 -19.68 8.56 15.45
CA LEU A 30 -20.84 9.10 14.80
C LEU A 30 -21.76 9.70 15.88
N MET A 31 -21.66 11.02 16.09
CA MET A 31 -22.84 11.82 16.34
C MET A 31 -23.70 11.73 15.08
N ILE A 32 -24.36 10.58 14.89
CA ILE A 32 -25.54 10.49 14.03
C ILE A 32 -26.62 11.28 14.73
N ARG A 33 -26.70 12.58 14.43
CA ARG A 33 -27.99 13.28 14.41
C ARG A 33 -28.59 13.05 13.02
N MET A 34 -29.02 11.83 12.74
CA MET A 34 -30.02 11.58 11.72
C MET A 34 -31.21 10.90 12.38
N SER A 35 -32.34 11.55 12.18
CA SER A 35 -33.68 11.16 12.59
C SER A 35 -33.94 9.67 12.38
N VAL A 36 -34.34 9.06 13.48
CA VAL A 36 -34.97 7.74 13.67
C VAL A 36 -35.79 7.32 12.44
N LEU A 37 -35.36 6.24 11.76
CA LEU A 37 -36.15 5.24 11.00
C LEU A 37 -35.21 4.48 10.05
N ASN A 38 -34.33 3.64 10.60
CA ASN A 38 -33.72 2.44 9.98
C ASN A 38 -32.56 1.98 10.89
N THR A 39 -32.57 0.73 11.31
CA THR A 39 -31.46 0.10 12.05
C THR A 39 -30.26 -0.02 11.11
N ILE A 40 -29.41 1.00 11.07
CA ILE A 40 -28.13 0.95 10.35
C ILE A 40 -27.20 0.02 11.13
N SER A 41 -26.89 -1.15 10.56
CA SER A 41 -25.88 -2.05 11.12
C SER A 41 -24.49 -1.44 10.93
N CYS A 42 -23.83 -1.06 12.03
CA CYS A 42 -22.44 -0.62 12.00
C CYS A 42 -21.51 -1.85 12.02
N SER A 43 -20.79 -2.11 10.93
CA SER A 43 -19.83 -3.22 10.82
C SER A 43 -18.40 -2.72 10.81
N ARG A 44 -17.50 -3.36 11.56
CA ARG A 44 -16.06 -3.06 11.61
C ARG A 44 -15.27 -4.20 10.98
N CYS A 45 -14.11 -3.89 10.41
CA CYS A 45 -13.23 -4.92 9.84
C CYS A 45 -12.26 -5.45 10.90
N TYR A 46 -12.18 -6.78 11.03
CA TYR A 46 -11.39 -7.45 12.09
C TYR A 46 -10.04 -7.96 11.59
N ILE A 47 -9.74 -7.80 10.31
CA ILE A 47 -8.55 -8.35 9.67
C ILE A 47 -7.95 -7.33 8.72
N GLU A 48 -6.73 -7.60 8.29
CA GLU A 48 -6.18 -6.98 7.08
C GLU A 48 -7.08 -7.30 5.88
N THR A 49 -7.48 -6.27 5.12
CA THR A 49 -8.38 -6.40 3.96
C THR A 49 -7.65 -6.45 2.63
N ALA A 50 -6.34 -6.17 2.61
CA ALA A 50 -5.48 -6.37 1.46
C ALA A 50 -5.25 -7.87 1.21
N GLY A 51 -5.96 -8.42 0.22
CA GLY A 51 -5.83 -9.80 -0.22
C GLY A 51 -7.09 -10.34 -0.86
N SER A 52 -7.01 -11.58 -1.35
CA SER A 52 -8.13 -12.28 -1.98
C SER A 52 -9.27 -12.55 -1.00
N THR A 53 -10.46 -12.83 -1.53
CA THR A 53 -11.60 -13.26 -0.70
C THR A 53 -11.26 -14.54 0.08
N LEU A 54 -10.53 -15.47 -0.52
CA LEU A 54 -10.07 -16.69 0.14
C LEU A 54 -9.13 -16.40 1.32
N THR A 55 -8.15 -15.51 1.14
CA THR A 55 -7.23 -15.10 2.20
C THR A 55 -7.99 -14.46 3.36
N ARG A 56 -8.91 -13.54 3.07
CA ARG A 56 -9.74 -12.90 4.11
C ARG A 56 -10.63 -13.89 4.86
N GLN A 57 -11.27 -14.82 4.15
CA GLN A 57 -12.08 -15.88 4.77
C GLN A 57 -11.24 -16.80 5.66
N LYS A 58 -10.04 -17.15 5.21
CA LYS A 58 -9.10 -17.98 5.97
C LYS A 58 -8.72 -17.29 7.27
N SER A 59 -8.30 -16.02 7.23
CA SER A 59 -7.93 -15.26 8.43
C SER A 59 -9.08 -15.14 9.42
N LEU A 60 -10.30 -14.83 8.95
CA LEU A 60 -11.48 -14.74 9.81
C LEU A 60 -11.85 -16.08 10.43
N LYS A 61 -11.75 -17.17 9.67
CA LYS A 61 -12.02 -18.51 10.18
C LYS A 61 -10.99 -18.95 11.22
N GLU A 62 -9.70 -18.71 10.97
CA GLU A 62 -8.63 -19.17 11.86
C GLU A 62 -8.60 -18.36 13.16
N GLN A 63 -8.84 -17.05 13.11
CA GLN A 63 -8.73 -16.17 14.28
C GLN A 63 -10.06 -15.99 15.03
N TYR A 64 -11.17 -15.97 14.30
CA TYR A 64 -12.48 -15.61 14.85
C TYR A 64 -13.55 -16.69 14.62
N LEU A 65 -13.17 -17.82 14.01
CA LEU A 65 -14.02 -19.02 13.88
C LEU A 65 -15.33 -18.81 13.11
N PHE A 66 -15.39 -17.83 12.19
CA PHE A 66 -16.59 -17.60 11.36
C PHE A 66 -16.27 -17.39 9.88
N HIS A 67 -17.31 -17.57 9.05
CA HIS A 67 -17.28 -17.26 7.61
C HIS A 67 -18.00 -15.93 7.34
N CYS A 68 -17.35 -15.05 6.58
CA CYS A 68 -17.89 -13.73 6.28
C CYS A 68 -18.82 -13.75 5.07
N HIS A 69 -19.96 -13.06 5.17
CA HIS A 69 -20.96 -12.96 4.10
C HIS A 69 -21.20 -11.50 3.67
N CYS A 70 -20.19 -10.64 3.82
CA CYS A 70 -20.29 -9.25 3.37
C CYS A 70 -20.36 -9.17 1.84
N ALA A 71 -20.76 -8.02 1.29
CA ALA A 71 -20.91 -7.82 -0.15
C ALA A 71 -19.67 -8.22 -0.98
N ARG A 72 -18.45 -8.04 -0.43
CA ARG A 72 -17.21 -8.51 -1.08
C ARG A 72 -17.09 -10.04 -1.06
N CYS A 73 -17.35 -10.67 0.08
CA CYS A 73 -17.19 -12.11 0.26
C CYS A 73 -18.29 -12.93 -0.41
N SER A 74 -19.49 -12.36 -0.58
CA SER A 74 -20.61 -12.99 -1.30
C SER A 74 -20.38 -13.13 -2.81
N ASN A 75 -19.31 -12.54 -3.33
CA ASN A 75 -18.90 -12.68 -4.73
C ASN A 75 -17.83 -13.75 -4.96
N ILE A 76 -17.52 -14.58 -3.96
CA ILE A 76 -16.52 -15.63 -4.07
C ILE A 76 -16.75 -16.51 -5.31
N GLY A 77 -15.70 -16.72 -6.10
CA GLY A 77 -15.74 -17.56 -7.30
C GLY A 77 -16.47 -16.95 -8.51
N LYS A 78 -16.98 -15.71 -8.42
CA LYS A 78 -17.49 -14.97 -9.59
C LYS A 78 -16.31 -14.44 -10.42
N PRO A 79 -16.50 -14.13 -11.73
CA PRO A 79 -15.41 -13.69 -12.61
C PRO A 79 -14.55 -12.55 -12.04
N HIS A 80 -15.17 -11.52 -11.47
CA HIS A 80 -14.45 -10.40 -10.85
C HIS A 80 -13.62 -10.82 -9.62
N ASP A 81 -14.13 -11.74 -8.79
CA ASP A 81 -13.38 -12.23 -7.62
C ASP A 81 -12.20 -13.12 -8.04
N ILE A 82 -12.38 -13.93 -9.09
CA ILE A 82 -11.33 -14.75 -9.69
C ILE A 82 -10.22 -13.86 -10.27
N GLU A 83 -10.59 -12.85 -11.05
CA GLU A 83 -9.66 -11.86 -11.61
C GLU A 83 -8.89 -11.14 -10.49
N GLU A 84 -9.60 -10.60 -9.50
CA GLU A 84 -8.98 -9.85 -8.41
C GLU A 84 -8.02 -10.76 -7.61
N SER A 85 -8.43 -11.99 -7.33
CA SER A 85 -7.57 -12.97 -6.64
C SER A 85 -6.30 -13.29 -7.45
N ALA A 86 -6.43 -13.45 -8.77
CA ALA A 86 -5.29 -13.70 -9.65
C ALA A 86 -4.35 -12.48 -9.75
N ILE A 87 -4.87 -11.26 -9.66
CA ILE A 87 -4.08 -10.03 -9.66
C ILE A 87 -3.34 -9.83 -8.33
N LEU A 88 -3.99 -10.09 -7.20
CA LEU A 88 -3.42 -9.84 -5.88
C LEU A 88 -2.46 -10.93 -5.41
N GLU A 89 -2.74 -12.19 -5.74
CA GLU A 89 -2.03 -13.35 -5.20
C GLU A 89 -1.50 -14.31 -6.28
N GLY A 90 -1.79 -14.02 -7.55
CA GLY A 90 -1.31 -14.81 -8.68
C GLY A 90 0.02 -14.32 -9.28
N TYR A 91 0.35 -14.91 -10.41
CA TYR A 91 1.59 -14.66 -11.15
C TYR A 91 1.39 -13.63 -12.26
N ARG A 92 2.46 -12.95 -12.65
CA ARG A 92 2.44 -12.08 -13.84
C ARG A 92 2.60 -12.88 -15.13
N CYS A 93 2.15 -12.27 -16.23
CA CYS A 93 2.39 -12.77 -17.58
C CYS A 93 3.89 -12.97 -17.88
N ALA A 94 4.20 -13.97 -18.71
CA ALA A 94 5.56 -14.18 -19.23
C ALA A 94 6.01 -13.08 -20.20
N ASN A 95 5.07 -12.43 -20.89
CA ASN A 95 5.37 -11.23 -21.66
C ASN A 95 5.55 -10.04 -20.71
N GLU A 96 6.76 -9.49 -20.67
CA GLU A 96 7.11 -8.44 -19.72
C GLU A 96 6.30 -7.14 -19.89
N LYS A 97 5.82 -6.87 -21.11
CA LYS A 97 5.01 -5.69 -21.43
C LYS A 97 3.51 -5.91 -21.21
N CYS A 98 3.10 -7.12 -20.84
CA CYS A 98 1.69 -7.46 -20.63
C CYS A 98 1.27 -7.22 -19.18
N SER A 99 0.22 -6.43 -19.00
CA SER A 99 -0.43 -6.13 -17.72
C SER A 99 -1.58 -7.08 -17.38
N GLY A 100 -1.66 -8.25 -18.03
CA GLY A 100 -2.74 -9.20 -17.84
C GLY A 100 -2.50 -10.12 -16.65
N PHE A 101 -3.57 -10.70 -16.13
CA PHE A 101 -3.54 -11.71 -15.07
C PHE A 101 -3.53 -13.13 -15.66
N LEU A 102 -3.12 -14.09 -14.83
CA LEU A 102 -2.97 -15.49 -15.22
C LEU A 102 -3.98 -16.37 -14.49
N LEU A 103 -4.66 -17.25 -15.23
CA LEU A 103 -5.51 -18.32 -14.67
C LEU A 103 -4.89 -19.68 -14.96
N ARG A 104 -5.29 -20.71 -14.20
CA ARG A 104 -4.80 -22.07 -14.41
C ARG A 104 -5.21 -22.59 -15.78
N ASP A 105 -4.27 -23.23 -16.44
CA ASP A 105 -4.51 -23.97 -17.67
C ASP A 105 -5.35 -25.23 -17.40
N PRO A 106 -6.43 -25.50 -18.16
CA PRO A 106 -7.25 -26.70 -17.98
C PRO A 106 -6.46 -28.01 -18.14
N ASP A 107 -5.43 -28.03 -18.99
CA ASP A 107 -4.54 -29.19 -19.17
C ASP A 107 -3.46 -29.27 -18.07
N GLU A 108 -3.52 -28.40 -17.06
CA GLU A 108 -2.60 -28.35 -15.94
C GLU A 108 -1.11 -28.18 -16.37
N LYS A 109 -0.84 -27.61 -17.55
CA LYS A 109 0.54 -27.35 -18.04
C LYS A 109 1.15 -26.09 -17.42
N GLY A 110 0.32 -25.20 -16.88
CA GLY A 110 0.78 -23.89 -16.43
C GLY A 110 -0.36 -22.94 -16.12
N PHE A 111 -0.13 -21.69 -16.51
CA PHE A 111 -1.08 -20.60 -16.33
C PHE A 111 -1.19 -19.79 -17.62
N VAL A 112 -2.40 -19.52 -18.08
CA VAL A 112 -2.68 -18.82 -19.33
C VAL A 112 -3.05 -17.37 -19.04
N CYS A 113 -2.44 -16.44 -19.77
CA CYS A 113 -2.74 -15.03 -19.64
C CYS A 113 -4.10 -14.68 -20.26
N GLN A 114 -4.96 -14.04 -19.47
CA GLN A 114 -6.30 -13.66 -19.92
C GLN A 114 -6.31 -12.41 -20.83
N LYS A 115 -5.14 -11.84 -21.13
CA LYS A 115 -4.99 -10.68 -22.04
C LYS A 115 -4.29 -11.03 -23.35
N CYS A 116 -3.15 -11.72 -23.30
CA CYS A 116 -2.37 -12.07 -24.49
C CYS A 116 -2.31 -13.57 -24.80
N MET A 117 -3.04 -14.40 -24.05
CA MET A 117 -3.14 -15.86 -24.23
C MET A 117 -1.82 -16.64 -24.11
N LEU A 118 -0.73 -15.98 -23.70
CA LEU A 118 0.56 -16.63 -23.50
C LEU A 118 0.52 -17.57 -22.29
N LEU A 119 0.97 -18.81 -22.50
CA LEU A 119 1.15 -19.81 -21.46
C LEU A 119 2.46 -19.56 -20.69
N ARG A 120 2.37 -19.52 -19.37
CA ARG A 120 3.50 -19.54 -18.43
C ARG A 120 3.56 -20.92 -17.78
N SER A 121 4.61 -21.70 -18.06
CA SER A 121 4.67 -23.10 -17.65
C SER A 121 4.83 -23.26 -16.13
N LYS A 122 4.40 -24.40 -15.59
CA LYS A 122 4.59 -24.73 -14.16
C LYS A 122 6.07 -24.79 -13.80
N GLU A 123 6.92 -25.29 -14.69
CA GLU A 123 8.36 -25.44 -14.50
C GLU A 123 9.04 -24.07 -14.36
N GLU A 124 8.66 -23.10 -15.20
CA GLU A 124 9.15 -21.73 -15.12
C GLU A 124 8.75 -21.08 -13.78
N VAL A 125 7.46 -21.19 -13.41
CA VAL A 125 6.95 -20.66 -12.14
C VAL A 125 7.66 -21.30 -10.95
N LYS A 126 7.84 -22.63 -10.94
CA LYS A 126 8.56 -23.35 -9.89
C LYS A 126 10.01 -22.86 -9.77
N LYS A 127 10.71 -22.67 -10.89
CA LYS A 127 12.08 -22.16 -10.91
C LYS A 127 12.17 -20.75 -10.33
N LEU A 128 11.28 -19.85 -10.75
CA LEU A 128 11.24 -18.48 -10.24
C LEU A 128 10.87 -18.41 -8.76
N ALA A 129 9.88 -19.21 -8.32
CA ALA A 129 9.52 -19.33 -6.92
C ALA A 129 10.68 -19.89 -6.07
N GLY A 130 11.44 -20.84 -6.60
CA GLY A 130 12.68 -21.34 -5.98
C GLY A 130 13.69 -20.21 -5.77
N ASN A 131 13.95 -19.39 -6.79
CA ASN A 131 14.86 -18.24 -6.68
C ASN A 131 14.41 -17.24 -5.62
N VAL A 132 13.10 -16.93 -5.56
CA VAL A 132 12.54 -16.05 -4.52
C VAL A 132 12.76 -16.64 -3.13
N LYS A 133 12.47 -17.93 -2.94
CA LYS A 133 12.68 -18.63 -1.66
C LYS A 133 14.14 -18.62 -1.22
N THR A 134 15.09 -18.82 -2.14
CA THR A 134 16.53 -18.76 -1.84
C THR A 134 16.96 -17.39 -1.32
N VAL A 135 16.40 -16.29 -1.86
CA VAL A 135 16.72 -14.94 -1.37
C VAL A 135 16.08 -14.71 0.00
N ILE A 136 14.84 -15.12 0.21
CA ILE A 136 14.16 -15.00 1.51
C ILE A 136 14.90 -15.77 2.61
N ALA A 137 15.42 -16.97 2.31
CA ALA A 137 16.19 -17.77 3.26
C ALA A 137 17.50 -17.10 3.71
N LYS A 138 18.03 -16.17 2.92
CA LYS A 138 19.21 -15.37 3.28
C LYS A 138 18.85 -14.10 4.06
N ALA A 139 17.57 -13.76 4.17
CA ALA A 139 17.15 -12.55 4.86
C ALA A 139 17.24 -12.72 6.37
N PRO A 140 17.97 -11.85 7.07
CA PRO A 140 18.01 -11.89 8.52
C PRO A 140 16.61 -11.58 9.08
N ALA A 141 16.26 -12.20 10.21
CA ALA A 141 14.99 -11.92 10.90
C ALA A 141 14.89 -10.46 11.37
N SER A 142 16.03 -9.83 11.67
CA SER A 142 16.16 -8.40 11.97
C SER A 142 17.55 -7.90 11.56
N PRO A 143 17.68 -6.80 10.80
CA PRO A 143 18.99 -6.20 10.53
C PRO A 143 19.53 -5.51 11.79
N SER A 144 20.79 -5.79 12.15
CA SER A 144 21.54 -4.98 13.13
C SER A 144 21.86 -3.60 12.53
N ALA A 145 22.22 -2.63 13.38
CA ALA A 145 22.53 -1.27 12.95
C ALA A 145 23.66 -1.21 11.90
N GLU A 146 24.65 -2.10 11.99
CA GLU A 146 25.79 -2.19 11.06
C GLU A 146 25.42 -2.86 9.71
N ASN A 147 24.28 -3.55 9.61
CA ASN A 147 23.88 -4.35 8.44
C ASN A 147 22.70 -3.75 7.65
N LYS A 148 22.36 -2.47 7.85
CA LYS A 148 21.19 -1.85 7.20
C LYS A 148 21.30 -1.80 5.67
N GLN A 149 22.47 -1.44 5.14
CA GLN A 149 22.68 -1.37 3.68
C GLN A 149 22.65 -2.74 3.01
N ASP A 150 23.22 -3.76 3.63
CA ASP A 150 23.17 -5.13 3.14
C ASP A 150 21.74 -5.68 3.14
N ALA A 151 20.96 -5.37 4.17
CA ALA A 151 19.54 -5.71 4.22
C ALA A 151 18.75 -5.02 3.10
N ILE A 152 18.99 -3.72 2.85
CA ILE A 152 18.38 -2.99 1.73
C ILE A 152 18.76 -3.65 0.39
N ALA A 153 20.04 -3.95 0.16
CA ALA A 153 20.52 -4.59 -1.06
C ALA A 153 19.89 -5.98 -1.28
N LEU A 154 19.73 -6.76 -0.21
CA LEU A 154 19.07 -8.05 -0.24
C LEU A 154 17.60 -7.92 -0.60
N TYR A 155 16.88 -6.99 0.03
CA TYR A 155 15.46 -6.77 -0.25
C TYR A 155 15.22 -6.17 -1.66
N LYS A 156 16.10 -5.30 -2.16
CA LYS A 156 16.07 -4.86 -3.57
C LYS A 156 16.29 -6.03 -4.52
N THR A 157 17.16 -6.98 -4.15
CA THR A 157 17.34 -8.22 -4.92
C THR A 157 16.07 -9.08 -4.86
N LEU A 158 15.43 -9.20 -3.70
CA LEU A 158 14.18 -9.94 -3.52
C LEU A 158 13.06 -9.35 -4.39
N GLU A 159 12.88 -8.03 -4.34
CA GLU A 159 11.90 -7.30 -5.15
C GLU A 159 12.09 -7.61 -6.64
N LYS A 160 13.31 -7.46 -7.18
CA LYS A 160 13.62 -7.78 -8.58
C LYS A 160 13.28 -9.23 -8.97
N ARG A 161 13.35 -10.18 -8.03
CA ARG A 161 12.93 -11.57 -8.28
C ARG A 161 11.41 -11.70 -8.23
N GLN A 162 10.76 -11.03 -7.29
CA GLN A 162 9.31 -10.99 -7.16
C GLN A 162 8.65 -10.31 -8.37
N GLU A 163 9.21 -9.24 -8.91
CA GLU A 163 8.72 -8.55 -10.12
C GLU A 163 8.74 -9.43 -11.37
N LYS A 164 9.57 -10.48 -11.40
CA LYS A 164 9.56 -11.48 -12.48
C LYS A 164 8.50 -12.56 -12.28
N LEU A 165 8.03 -12.75 -11.05
CA LEU A 165 7.13 -13.84 -10.67
C LEU A 165 5.68 -13.37 -10.51
N TYR A 166 5.47 -12.30 -9.75
CA TYR A 166 4.17 -11.85 -9.31
C TYR A 166 3.65 -10.67 -10.12
N HIS A 167 2.32 -10.53 -10.16
CA HIS A 167 1.67 -9.39 -10.77
C HIS A 167 2.07 -8.07 -10.08
N SER A 168 2.03 -6.94 -10.80
CA SER A 168 2.47 -5.63 -10.29
C SER A 168 1.70 -5.16 -9.05
N PHE A 169 0.44 -5.58 -8.92
CA PHE A 169 -0.44 -5.34 -7.77
C PHE A 169 -0.40 -6.45 -6.71
N SER A 170 0.58 -7.35 -6.76
CA SER A 170 0.65 -8.45 -5.81
C SER A 170 0.87 -7.93 -4.38
N ILE A 171 0.09 -8.45 -3.43
CA ILE A 171 0.24 -8.14 -2.01
C ILE A 171 1.60 -8.59 -1.46
N THR A 172 2.18 -9.66 -2.03
CA THR A 172 3.49 -10.18 -1.62
C THR A 172 4.60 -9.21 -2.02
N LEU A 173 4.54 -8.69 -3.25
CA LEU A 173 5.48 -7.68 -3.74
C LEU A 173 5.33 -6.36 -2.98
N MET A 174 4.09 -5.93 -2.75
CA MET A 174 3.79 -4.72 -1.97
C MET A 174 4.36 -4.78 -0.55
N ARG A 175 4.18 -5.89 0.19
CA ARG A 175 4.79 -6.06 1.53
C ARG A 175 6.32 -5.99 1.53
N THR A 176 6.97 -6.48 0.47
CA THR A 176 8.42 -6.34 0.31
C THR A 176 8.81 -4.87 0.09
N ARG A 177 8.02 -4.13 -0.70
CA ARG A 177 8.21 -2.69 -0.93
C ARG A 177 7.97 -1.85 0.32
N GLU A 178 7.00 -2.18 1.17
CA GLU A 178 6.77 -1.52 2.47
C GLU A 178 7.98 -1.66 3.39
N LYS A 179 8.55 -2.87 3.46
CA LYS A 179 9.80 -3.11 4.23
C LYS A 179 10.96 -2.29 3.67
N LEU A 180 11.10 -2.23 2.34
CA LEU A 180 12.11 -1.41 1.68
C LEU A 180 11.91 0.07 1.99
N LEU A 181 10.68 0.58 1.87
CA LEU A 181 10.34 1.96 2.23
C LEU A 181 10.80 2.26 3.66
N LYS A 182 10.42 1.43 4.63
CA LYS A 182 10.84 1.62 6.03
C LYS A 182 12.36 1.66 6.18
N MET A 183 13.08 0.70 5.61
CA MET A 183 14.55 0.67 5.70
C MET A 183 15.19 1.88 5.02
N LEU A 184 14.67 2.33 3.88
CA LEU A 184 15.17 3.49 3.14
C LEU A 184 14.93 4.79 3.90
N MET A 185 13.80 4.91 4.59
CA MET A 185 13.49 6.03 5.48
C MET A 185 14.47 6.06 6.67
N GLU A 186 14.80 4.91 7.25
CA GLU A 186 15.77 4.80 8.35
C GLU A 186 17.22 5.15 7.98
N VAL A 187 17.58 5.07 6.70
CA VAL A 187 18.90 5.49 6.19
C VAL A 187 18.83 6.80 5.40
N GLU A 188 17.70 7.52 5.49
CA GLU A 188 17.48 8.84 4.90
C GLU A 188 17.65 8.88 3.36
N SER A 189 17.43 7.73 2.68
CA SER A 189 17.43 7.68 1.21
C SER A 189 16.08 8.17 0.66
N TRP A 190 15.81 9.47 0.84
CA TRP A 190 14.50 10.09 0.61
C TRP A 190 13.98 9.93 -0.82
N ARG A 191 14.86 10.05 -1.82
CA ARG A 191 14.48 9.93 -3.24
C ARG A 191 14.02 8.52 -3.59
N GLU A 192 14.71 7.51 -3.07
CA GLU A 192 14.29 6.11 -3.26
C GLU A 192 13.05 5.80 -2.42
N ALA A 193 12.99 6.26 -1.17
CA ALA A 193 11.79 6.11 -0.34
C ALA A 193 10.55 6.67 -1.06
N LEU A 194 10.65 7.85 -1.68
CA LEU A 194 9.56 8.42 -2.45
C LEU A 194 9.13 7.55 -3.63
N SER A 195 10.08 6.92 -4.34
CA SER A 195 9.73 6.04 -5.48
C SER A 195 8.96 4.81 -5.02
N TYR A 196 9.36 4.18 -3.92
CA TYR A 196 8.61 3.07 -3.31
C TYR A 196 7.25 3.52 -2.78
N CYS A 197 7.17 4.69 -2.16
CA CYS A 197 5.92 5.26 -1.68
C CYS A 197 4.88 5.37 -2.81
N LYS A 198 5.27 5.90 -3.97
CA LYS A 198 4.41 5.98 -5.17
C LYS A 198 3.96 4.61 -5.66
N LEU A 199 4.84 3.61 -5.65
CA LEU A 199 4.49 2.24 -6.03
C LEU A 199 3.47 1.60 -5.06
N ILE A 200 3.58 1.88 -3.77
CA ILE A 200 2.68 1.35 -2.73
C ILE A 200 1.29 1.99 -2.85
N VAL A 201 1.21 3.31 -3.05
CA VAL A 201 -0.07 4.04 -3.25
C VAL A 201 -0.92 3.38 -4.34
N LEU A 202 -0.30 3.03 -5.48
CA LEU A 202 -1.01 2.39 -6.59
C LEU A 202 -1.66 1.05 -6.18
N VAL A 203 -0.99 0.26 -5.34
CA VAL A 203 -1.55 -1.01 -4.84
C VAL A 203 -2.63 -0.74 -3.80
N TYR A 204 -2.40 0.20 -2.88
CA TYR A 204 -3.34 0.57 -1.83
C TYR A 204 -4.68 1.07 -2.40
N GLN A 205 -4.64 1.91 -3.43
CA GLN A 205 -5.85 2.39 -4.12
C GLN A 205 -6.67 1.27 -4.78
N ARG A 206 -6.04 0.13 -5.09
CA ARG A 206 -6.75 -1.04 -5.63
C ARG A 206 -7.35 -1.91 -4.52
N VAL A 207 -6.57 -2.22 -3.48
CA VAL A 207 -6.94 -3.24 -2.49
C VAL A 207 -7.86 -2.71 -1.39
N TYR A 208 -7.82 -1.41 -1.13
CA TYR A 208 -8.61 -0.75 -0.10
C TYR A 208 -9.74 0.10 -0.68
N PRO A 209 -10.84 0.29 0.06
CA PRO A 209 -11.84 1.31 -0.28
C PRO A 209 -11.20 2.70 -0.38
N ALA A 210 -11.71 3.56 -1.26
CA ALA A 210 -11.12 4.88 -1.53
C ALA A 210 -10.95 5.78 -0.29
N THR A 211 -11.77 5.59 0.74
CA THR A 211 -11.76 6.38 1.99
C THR A 211 -10.98 5.70 3.13
N HIS A 212 -10.15 4.70 2.82
CA HIS A 212 -9.38 3.97 3.82
C HIS A 212 -8.17 4.82 4.30
N PRO A 213 -8.09 5.34 5.55
CA PRO A 213 -6.89 5.78 6.24
C PRO A 213 -5.54 5.27 5.78
N LEU A 214 -5.31 3.99 5.48
CA LEU A 214 -3.98 3.56 5.01
C LEU A 214 -3.61 4.22 3.67
N ILE A 215 -4.59 4.46 2.78
CA ILE A 215 -4.37 5.25 1.56
C ILE A 215 -4.02 6.70 1.95
N GLY A 216 -4.77 7.28 2.89
CA GLY A 216 -4.55 8.66 3.34
C GLY A 216 -3.19 8.87 4.02
N LEU A 217 -2.78 7.94 4.88
CA LEU A 217 -1.47 7.92 5.54
C LEU A 217 -0.35 7.74 4.52
N GLN A 218 -0.54 6.87 3.53
CA GLN A 218 0.46 6.71 2.46
C GLN A 218 0.61 8.00 1.63
N PHE A 219 -0.49 8.68 1.30
CA PHE A 219 -0.44 10.00 0.64
C PHE A 219 0.21 11.07 1.53
N TYR A 220 -0.01 11.03 2.85
CA TYR A 220 0.65 11.93 3.78
C TYR A 220 2.17 11.73 3.76
N THR A 221 2.61 10.48 3.85
CA THR A 221 4.03 10.10 3.72
C THR A 221 4.61 10.54 2.38
N GLN A 222 3.88 10.33 1.28
CA GLN A 222 4.29 10.79 -0.05
C GLN A 222 4.46 12.32 -0.09
N GLY A 223 3.47 13.07 0.38
CA GLY A 223 3.48 14.54 0.35
C GLY A 223 4.63 15.12 1.18
N LYS A 224 4.92 14.55 2.36
CA LYS A 224 6.09 14.96 3.16
C LYS A 224 7.40 14.72 2.44
N LEU A 225 7.56 13.57 1.78
CA LEU A 225 8.77 13.24 1.02
C LEU A 225 8.93 14.12 -0.22
N GLU A 226 7.84 14.38 -0.95
CA GLU A 226 7.82 15.31 -2.08
C GLU A 226 8.24 16.70 -1.63
N TRP A 227 7.70 17.18 -0.52
CA TRP A 227 8.02 18.51 0.00
C TRP A 227 9.48 18.61 0.44
N LEU A 228 9.98 17.61 1.19
CA LEU A 228 11.38 17.51 1.60
C LEU A 228 12.35 17.55 0.41
N LEU A 229 11.96 16.95 -0.71
CA LEU A 229 12.75 16.93 -1.95
C LEU A 229 12.53 18.16 -2.85
N GLY A 230 11.79 19.17 -2.38
CA GLY A 230 11.51 20.41 -3.10
C GLY A 230 10.45 20.29 -4.21
N GLN A 231 9.76 19.15 -4.32
CA GLN A 231 8.67 18.89 -5.27
C GLN A 231 7.36 19.47 -4.72
N THR A 232 7.32 20.79 -4.49
CA THR A 232 6.28 21.45 -3.70
C THR A 232 4.88 21.33 -4.31
N GLU A 233 4.73 21.45 -5.62
CA GLU A 233 3.42 21.30 -6.28
C GLU A 233 2.82 19.90 -6.08
N GLU A 234 3.66 18.86 -6.28
CA GLU A 234 3.25 17.48 -6.05
C GLU A 234 2.94 17.21 -4.58
N ALA A 235 3.74 17.78 -3.69
CA ALA A 235 3.51 17.70 -2.25
C ALA A 235 2.15 18.25 -1.85
N VAL A 236 1.75 19.42 -2.39
CA VAL A 236 0.42 19.99 -2.15
C VAL A 236 -0.66 19.02 -2.64
N GLY A 237 -0.51 18.46 -3.85
CA GLY A 237 -1.46 17.50 -4.40
C GLY A 237 -1.61 16.24 -3.53
N SER A 238 -0.51 15.69 -3.04
CA SER A 238 -0.50 14.52 -2.14
C SER A 238 -1.09 14.84 -0.76
N LEU A 239 -0.74 15.99 -0.16
CA LEU A 239 -1.25 16.41 1.14
C LEU A 239 -2.75 16.71 1.11
N ILE A 240 -3.29 17.25 0.02
CA ILE A 240 -4.74 17.41 -0.17
C ILE A 240 -5.43 16.05 -0.14
N LYS A 241 -4.95 15.08 -0.92
CA LYS A 241 -5.51 13.72 -0.92
C LYS A 241 -5.44 13.07 0.46
N ALA A 242 -4.32 13.24 1.16
CA ALA A 242 -4.17 12.77 2.52
C ALA A 242 -5.23 13.37 3.45
N TYR A 243 -5.38 14.70 3.45
CA TYR A 243 -6.35 15.41 4.28
C TYR A 243 -7.79 14.98 3.97
N ASP A 244 -8.14 14.90 2.69
CA ASP A 244 -9.49 14.53 2.25
C ASP A 244 -9.90 13.13 2.70
N ILE A 245 -8.98 12.18 2.67
CA ILE A 245 -9.23 10.80 3.13
C ILE A 245 -9.24 10.76 4.66
N LEU A 246 -8.22 11.33 5.31
CA LEU A 246 -8.00 11.17 6.75
C LEU A 246 -9.02 11.95 7.59
N ARG A 247 -9.57 13.06 7.09
CA ARG A 247 -10.61 13.80 7.81
C ARG A 247 -11.89 12.98 8.04
N ILE A 248 -12.17 11.99 7.18
CA ILE A 248 -13.34 11.11 7.31
C ILE A 248 -13.18 10.22 8.54
N SER A 249 -11.98 9.73 8.79
CA SER A 249 -11.69 8.75 9.84
C SER A 249 -11.08 9.35 11.10
N HIS A 250 -10.45 10.52 11.04
CA HIS A 250 -9.78 11.18 12.16
C HIS A 250 -10.47 12.48 12.57
N GLY A 251 -11.51 12.92 11.84
CA GLY A 251 -12.08 14.26 11.98
C GLY A 251 -11.09 15.34 11.58
N THR A 252 -11.31 16.58 12.02
CA THR A 252 -10.44 17.73 11.70
C THR A 252 -9.74 18.32 12.92
N SER A 253 -10.14 17.90 14.13
CA SER A 253 -9.75 18.57 15.38
C SER A 253 -8.62 17.87 16.14
N THR A 254 -8.24 16.66 15.74
CA THR A 254 -7.16 15.91 16.39
C THR A 254 -5.81 16.61 16.17
N PRO A 255 -4.84 16.47 17.10
CA PRO A 255 -3.52 17.06 16.93
C PRO A 255 -2.87 16.71 15.59
N PHE A 256 -2.97 15.45 15.19
CA PHE A 256 -2.50 14.96 13.89
C PHE A 256 -3.14 15.70 12.71
N MET A 257 -4.46 15.87 12.71
CA MET A 257 -5.16 16.54 11.60
C MET A 257 -4.91 18.04 11.56
N LYS A 258 -4.70 18.68 12.71
CA LYS A 258 -4.25 20.08 12.79
C LYS A 258 -2.84 20.25 12.22
N ASP A 259 -1.93 19.33 12.56
CA ASP A 259 -0.57 19.32 12.02
C ASP A 259 -0.56 19.12 10.50
N LEU A 260 -1.34 18.16 10.00
CA LEU A 260 -1.52 17.94 8.56
C LEU A 260 -2.07 19.19 7.86
N SER A 261 -3.08 19.85 8.46
CA SER A 261 -3.63 21.09 7.91
C SER A 261 -2.58 22.20 7.85
N ALA A 262 -1.82 22.41 8.93
CA ALA A 262 -0.77 23.42 8.98
C ALA A 262 0.31 23.17 7.92
N LYS A 263 0.78 21.93 7.79
CA LYS A 263 1.75 21.53 6.75
C LYS A 263 1.22 21.75 5.34
N LEU A 264 -0.07 21.47 5.09
CA LEU A 264 -0.70 21.74 3.80
C LEU A 264 -0.74 23.24 3.50
N ASP A 265 -1.05 24.08 4.48
CA ASP A 265 -1.08 25.53 4.32
C ASP A 265 0.32 26.10 4.08
N GLU A 266 1.34 25.59 4.79
CA GLU A 266 2.75 25.95 4.57
C GLU A 266 3.21 25.56 3.15
N ALA A 267 2.93 24.33 2.70
CA ALA A 267 3.28 23.88 1.36
C ALA A 267 2.59 24.71 0.26
N ARG A 268 1.34 25.13 0.47
CA ARG A 268 0.60 26.03 -0.44
C ARG A 268 1.22 27.42 -0.49
N ALA A 269 1.62 27.98 0.65
CA ALA A 269 2.28 29.27 0.71
C ALA A 269 3.61 29.24 -0.07
N GLU A 270 4.41 28.17 0.12
CA GLU A 270 5.66 27.99 -0.63
C GLU A 270 5.41 27.84 -2.14
N ALA A 271 4.41 27.04 -2.55
CA ALA A 271 4.06 26.88 -3.96
C ALA A 271 3.66 28.23 -4.59
N SER A 272 2.85 29.02 -3.88
CA SER A 272 2.40 30.34 -4.34
C SER A 272 3.57 31.30 -4.50
N TYR A 273 4.50 31.31 -3.53
CA TYR A 273 5.71 32.13 -3.60
C TYR A 273 6.61 31.74 -4.79
N LYS A 274 6.78 30.43 -5.04
CA LYS A 274 7.55 29.93 -6.18
C LYS A 274 6.97 30.36 -7.52
N LEU A 275 5.63 30.37 -7.64
CA LEU A 275 4.96 30.84 -8.86
C LEU A 275 5.20 32.34 -9.10
N LEU A 276 5.02 33.18 -8.07
CA LEU A 276 5.28 34.62 -8.18
C LEU A 276 6.73 34.93 -8.56
N ALA A 277 7.69 34.22 -7.97
CA ALA A 277 9.12 34.39 -8.29
C ALA A 277 9.47 34.01 -9.74
N LEU A 278 8.70 33.14 -10.39
CA LEU A 278 8.86 32.79 -11.80
C LEU A 278 8.26 33.85 -12.72
N GLU A 279 7.18 34.51 -12.28
CA GLU A 279 6.51 35.60 -13.03
C GLU A 279 7.33 36.90 -12.99
N ASP A 280 7.99 37.20 -11.87
CA ASP A 280 8.84 38.40 -11.71
C ASP A 280 10.24 38.27 -12.37
N GLY A 281 10.64 37.05 -12.75
CA GLY A 281 11.94 36.74 -13.34
C GLY A 281 11.96 36.61 -14.87
N ASN A 282 10.83 36.90 -15.53
CA ASN A 282 10.61 36.75 -16.97
C ASN A 282 10.23 38.09 -17.61
#